data_AF-A0A661PNC0-F1
#
_entry.id   AF-A0A661PNC0-F1
#
_cell.length_a   1.000
_cell.length_b   1.000
_cell.length_c   1.000
_cell.angle_alpha   90.00
_cell.angle_beta   90.00
_cell.angle_gamma   90.00
#
_symmetry.space_group_name_H-M   'P 1'
#
loop_
_entity.id
_entity.type
_entity.pdbx_description
1 polymer ?
#
loop_
_entity_poly.entity_id
_entity_poly.type
_entity_poly.pdbx_seq_one_letter_code
_entity_poly.pdbx_strand_id
1 'polypeptide(L)'
;MVFRDFTWTQIACDAGDLGIRYLRNMYGEVVSHEEGSIPTFEPTTSKDDARDMGVSAIHDMAVKSANVPHITFQKVHVIPRSLSLVYYPIWIVRYTYMGRGYFVTVDGITGQSISGRAPGDPLYQGLAIGLGGVGGGLLTGVSLMGLLLNPVAGALGLLIGIVLFGGGFAMFRYGSEIVEGDLEARYKKIPMLDVLKKLSRG
;
A
#
# COMPACT_ATOMS: atom_id res chain seq x y z
N MET A 1 40.27 -12.56 -19.04
CA MET A 1 39.16 -13.08 -18.21
C MET A 1 38.80 -12.01 -17.22
N VAL A 2 37.57 -11.49 -17.24
CA VAL A 2 37.14 -10.45 -16.30
C VAL A 2 36.48 -11.14 -15.12
N PHE A 3 37.13 -11.10 -13.96
CA PHE A 3 36.54 -11.58 -12.73
C PHE A 3 35.80 -10.42 -12.08
N ARG A 4 34.51 -10.60 -11.81
CA ARG A 4 33.66 -9.59 -11.17
C ARG A 4 32.84 -10.26 -10.08
N ASP A 5 32.75 -9.57 -8.97
CA ASP A 5 31.90 -9.97 -7.86
C ASP A 5 30.50 -9.38 -8.08
N PHE A 6 29.48 -10.22 -7.89
CA PHE A 6 28.08 -9.85 -7.97
C PHE A 6 27.39 -10.25 -6.67
N THR A 7 26.52 -9.37 -6.19
CA THR A 7 25.67 -9.64 -5.03
C THR A 7 24.23 -9.67 -5.49
N TRP A 8 23.51 -10.70 -5.09
CA TRP A 8 22.08 -10.85 -5.34
C TRP A 8 21.39 -11.14 -4.01
N THR A 9 20.21 -10.55 -3.84
CA THR A 9 19.38 -10.71 -2.64
C THR A 9 17.93 -10.92 -3.04
N GLN A 10 17.22 -11.70 -2.23
CA GLN A 10 15.79 -11.95 -2.39
C GLN A 10 15.18 -12.17 -1.01
N ILE A 11 13.89 -11.83 -0.87
CA ILE A 11 13.13 -12.16 0.32
C ILE A 11 12.89 -13.68 0.33
N ALA A 12 13.29 -14.34 1.41
CA ALA A 12 13.22 -15.79 1.54
C ALA A 12 11.89 -16.30 2.11
N CYS A 13 11.00 -15.42 2.55
CA CYS A 13 9.71 -15.73 3.20
C CYS A 13 8.53 -15.03 2.50
N ASP A 14 7.30 -15.42 2.85
CA ASP A 14 6.11 -14.70 2.38
C ASP A 14 5.82 -13.47 3.26
N ALA A 15 6.34 -12.32 2.83
CA ALA A 15 6.11 -11.02 3.48
C ALA A 15 5.09 -10.15 2.72
N GLY A 16 4.37 -10.72 1.74
CA GLY A 16 3.46 -9.98 0.86
C GLY A 16 2.31 -9.31 1.62
N ASP A 17 1.79 -9.98 2.66
CA ASP A 17 0.72 -9.45 3.51
C ASP A 17 1.13 -8.24 4.35
N LEU A 18 2.44 -8.06 4.56
CA LEU A 18 3.01 -6.88 5.20
C LEU A 18 3.32 -5.76 4.21
N GLY A 19 3.04 -5.97 2.92
CA GLY A 19 3.32 -5.02 1.85
C GLY A 19 4.80 -4.88 1.54
N ILE A 20 5.57 -5.97 1.66
CA ILE A 20 7.01 -6.00 1.40
C ILE A 20 7.27 -6.95 0.23
N ARG A 21 7.65 -6.42 -0.94
CA ARG A 21 8.04 -7.23 -2.11
C ARG A 21 9.53 -7.17 -2.43
N TYR A 22 10.20 -6.11 -2.00
CA TYR A 22 11.64 -5.96 -2.13
C TYR A 22 12.18 -5.15 -0.95
N LEU A 23 13.42 -5.45 -0.56
CA LEU A 23 14.15 -4.64 0.40
C LEU A 23 14.89 -3.53 -0.37
N ARG A 24 14.69 -2.28 0.04
CA ARG A 24 15.33 -1.11 -0.59
C ARG A 24 16.82 -1.01 -0.25
N ASN A 25 17.22 -1.64 0.86
CA ASN A 25 18.54 -1.50 1.40
C ASN A 25 18.92 -2.71 2.28
N MET A 26 20.20 -3.01 2.33
CA MET A 26 20.81 -4.02 3.20
C MET A 26 21.93 -3.44 4.08
N TYR A 27 22.07 -2.10 4.16
CA TYR A 27 22.99 -1.48 5.13
C TYR A 27 22.54 -1.79 6.55
N GLY A 28 23.51 -1.87 7.46
CA GLY A 28 23.30 -2.17 8.87
C GLY A 28 24.47 -2.98 9.41
N GLU A 29 24.64 -2.96 10.73
CA GLU A 29 25.56 -3.87 11.39
C GLU A 29 24.91 -5.25 11.54
N VAL A 30 25.63 -6.30 11.17
CA VAL A 30 25.17 -7.67 11.35
C VAL A 30 25.37 -8.05 12.81
N VAL A 31 24.27 -8.25 13.51
CA VAL A 31 24.27 -8.69 14.91
C VAL A 31 23.82 -10.14 14.96
N SER A 32 24.51 -10.95 15.78
CA SER A 32 24.07 -12.31 16.07
C SER A 32 22.82 -12.27 16.93
N HIS A 33 21.78 -12.99 16.50
CA HIS A 33 20.51 -13.06 17.20
C HIS A 33 20.34 -14.43 17.87
N GLU A 34 19.86 -14.45 19.11
CA GLU A 34 19.45 -15.70 19.76
C GLU A 34 18.08 -16.15 19.22
N GLU A 35 18.06 -17.36 18.66
CA GLU A 35 16.87 -17.97 18.07
C GLU A 35 15.70 -17.98 19.07
N GLY A 36 14.53 -17.51 18.64
CA GLY A 36 13.31 -17.46 19.45
C GLY A 36 13.08 -16.20 20.29
N SER A 37 14.03 -15.27 20.37
CA SER A 37 13.83 -14.03 21.17
C SER A 37 13.03 -12.92 20.45
N ILE A 38 12.93 -12.96 19.12
CA ILE A 38 12.12 -12.05 18.31
C ILE A 38 11.29 -12.89 17.32
N PRO A 39 10.01 -12.57 17.08
CA PRO A 39 9.22 -13.24 16.06
C PRO A 39 9.87 -13.12 14.68
N THR A 40 10.21 -14.25 14.09
CA THR A 40 10.77 -14.36 12.73
C THR A 40 9.74 -14.99 11.79
N PHE A 41 9.86 -14.65 10.51
CA PHE A 41 9.17 -15.38 9.45
C PHE A 41 10.09 -16.48 8.94
N GLU A 42 9.56 -17.70 8.90
CA GLU A 42 10.31 -18.84 8.38
C GLU A 42 10.54 -18.71 6.87
N PRO A 43 11.72 -19.11 6.38
CA PRO A 43 11.96 -19.20 4.94
C PRO A 43 10.99 -20.17 4.28
N THR A 44 10.35 -19.73 3.20
CA THR A 44 9.48 -20.56 2.34
C THR A 44 10.27 -21.22 1.21
N THR A 45 11.43 -20.68 0.89
CA THR A 45 12.33 -21.17 -0.16
C THR A 45 13.39 -22.11 0.41
N SER A 46 13.63 -23.25 -0.25
CA SER A 46 14.70 -24.17 0.13
C SER A 46 16.09 -23.59 -0.17
N LYS A 47 17.12 -24.10 0.50
CA LYS A 47 18.51 -23.65 0.29
C LYS A 47 19.00 -23.91 -1.14
N ASP A 48 18.63 -25.06 -1.71
CA ASP A 48 19.04 -25.45 -3.07
C ASP A 48 18.32 -24.60 -4.12
N ASP A 49 17.02 -24.36 -3.96
CA ASP A 49 16.27 -23.45 -4.84
C ASP A 49 16.82 -22.03 -4.77
N ALA A 50 17.13 -21.53 -3.57
CA ALA A 50 17.72 -20.21 -3.38
C ALA A 50 19.09 -20.10 -4.08
N ARG A 51 19.87 -21.17 -4.07
CA ARG A 51 21.15 -21.24 -4.78
C ARG A 51 20.94 -21.17 -6.30
N ASP A 52 20.04 -21.97 -6.83
CA ASP A 52 19.79 -22.04 -8.27
C ASP A 52 19.20 -20.73 -8.81
N MET A 53 18.27 -20.11 -8.07
CA MET A 53 17.76 -18.78 -8.37
C MET A 53 18.87 -17.73 -8.36
N GLY A 54 19.75 -17.75 -7.35
CA GLY A 54 20.87 -16.82 -7.26
C GLY A 54 21.89 -16.98 -8.37
N VAL A 55 22.21 -18.22 -8.77
CA VAL A 55 23.09 -18.51 -9.91
C VAL A 55 22.50 -17.95 -11.21
N SER A 56 21.21 -18.21 -11.45
CA SER A 56 20.51 -17.69 -12.64
C SER A 56 20.47 -16.16 -12.65
N ALA A 57 20.13 -15.54 -11.51
CA ALA A 57 20.05 -14.08 -11.41
C ALA A 57 21.42 -13.41 -11.61
N ILE A 58 22.48 -13.94 -10.98
CA ILE A 58 23.84 -13.42 -11.15
C ILE A 58 24.34 -13.61 -12.58
N HIS A 59 24.01 -14.74 -13.22
CA HIS A 59 24.34 -14.95 -14.63
C HIS A 59 23.75 -13.83 -15.50
N ASP A 60 22.46 -13.53 -15.31
CA ASP A 60 21.78 -12.47 -16.08
C ASP A 60 22.33 -11.08 -15.79
N MET A 61 22.64 -10.79 -14.52
CA MET A 61 23.30 -9.54 -14.13
C MET A 61 24.69 -9.42 -14.78
N ALA A 62 25.45 -10.51 -14.82
CA ALA A 62 26.79 -10.52 -15.40
C ALA A 62 26.75 -10.25 -16.91
N VAL A 63 25.86 -10.91 -17.64
CA VAL A 63 25.66 -10.69 -19.08
C VAL A 63 25.24 -9.23 -19.35
N LYS A 64 24.26 -8.72 -18.61
CA LYS A 64 23.80 -7.32 -18.74
C LYS A 64 24.90 -6.30 -18.43
N SER A 65 25.76 -6.58 -17.44
CA SER A 65 26.83 -5.67 -17.01
C SER A 65 27.93 -5.45 -18.07
N ALA A 66 28.04 -6.36 -19.04
CA ALA A 66 29.02 -6.24 -20.12
C ALA A 66 28.61 -5.19 -21.17
N ASN A 67 27.32 -4.80 -21.20
CA ASN A 67 26.74 -3.79 -22.11
C ASN A 67 27.12 -3.99 -23.59
N VAL A 68 27.14 -5.25 -24.05
CA VAL A 68 27.48 -5.61 -25.43
C VAL A 68 26.21 -5.64 -26.29
N PRO A 69 26.10 -4.82 -27.35
CA PRO A 69 24.87 -4.71 -28.15
C PRO A 69 24.58 -5.94 -29.02
N HIS A 70 25.61 -6.67 -29.45
CA HIS A 70 25.47 -7.88 -30.27
C HIS A 70 26.35 -9.01 -29.73
N ILE A 71 25.73 -10.10 -29.28
CA ILE A 71 26.40 -11.24 -28.66
C ILE A 71 26.34 -12.42 -29.64
N THR A 72 27.45 -12.72 -30.32
CA THR A 72 27.54 -13.90 -31.21
C THR A 72 27.91 -15.17 -30.44
N PHE A 73 28.75 -15.04 -29.41
CA PHE A 73 29.14 -16.12 -28.52
C PHE A 73 29.26 -15.57 -27.09
N GLN A 74 28.68 -16.28 -26.11
CA GLN A 74 28.85 -15.97 -24.69
C GLN A 74 29.27 -17.22 -23.92
N LYS A 75 30.21 -17.05 -23.00
CA LYS A 75 30.60 -18.09 -22.04
C LYS A 75 30.78 -17.43 -20.67
N VAL A 76 29.77 -17.53 -19.82
CA VAL A 76 29.76 -17.00 -18.46
C VAL A 76 29.70 -18.19 -17.51
N HIS A 77 30.60 -18.21 -16.52
CA HIS A 77 30.52 -19.17 -15.43
C HIS A 77 30.27 -18.38 -14.14
N VAL A 78 29.26 -18.80 -13.40
CA VAL A 78 28.95 -18.26 -12.08
C VAL A 78 29.46 -19.24 -11.05
N ILE A 79 30.27 -18.76 -10.11
CA ILE A 79 30.83 -19.56 -9.02
C ILE A 79 30.30 -18.96 -7.71
N PRO A 80 29.28 -19.58 -7.07
CA PRO A 80 28.77 -19.11 -5.79
C PRO A 80 29.86 -19.13 -4.72
N ARG A 81 30.16 -17.98 -4.12
CA ARG A 81 31.12 -17.88 -3.00
C ARG A 81 30.47 -18.13 -1.65
N SER A 82 29.32 -17.52 -1.42
CA SER A 82 28.56 -17.65 -0.17
C SER A 82 27.07 -17.57 -0.48
N LEU A 83 26.29 -18.26 0.36
CA LEU A 83 24.85 -18.16 0.41
C LEU A 83 24.49 -18.08 1.89
N SER A 84 23.91 -16.94 2.29
CA SER A 84 23.61 -16.63 3.68
C SER A 84 22.15 -16.22 3.81
N LEU A 85 21.48 -16.72 4.85
CA LEU A 85 20.17 -16.24 5.27
C LEU A 85 20.37 -15.09 6.25
N VAL A 86 19.72 -13.95 6.00
CA VAL A 86 19.82 -12.75 6.83
C VAL A 86 18.42 -12.37 7.32
N TYR A 87 18.26 -12.25 8.64
CA TYR A 87 17.04 -11.73 9.24
C TYR A 87 17.08 -10.20 9.21
N TYR A 88 16.12 -9.60 8.52
CA TYR A 88 16.03 -8.15 8.37
C TYR A 88 14.97 -7.57 9.32
N PRO A 89 15.31 -6.62 10.20
CA PRO A 89 14.36 -6.09 11.18
C PRO A 89 13.33 -5.18 10.49
N ILE A 90 12.05 -5.40 10.80
CA ILE A 90 10.94 -4.61 10.29
C ILE A 90 10.00 -4.28 11.45
N TRP A 91 9.58 -3.02 11.52
CA TRP A 91 8.58 -2.58 12.49
C TRP A 91 7.20 -2.55 11.86
N ILE A 92 6.21 -3.10 12.56
CA ILE A 92 4.81 -3.07 12.15
C ILE A 92 4.04 -2.27 13.19
N VAL A 93 3.54 -1.10 12.79
CA VAL A 93 2.71 -0.26 13.65
C VAL A 93 1.26 -0.46 13.24
N ARG A 94 0.43 -0.93 14.17
CA ARG A 94 -1.02 -1.07 13.99
C ARG A 94 -1.74 -0.07 14.87
N TYR A 95 -2.71 0.64 14.30
CA TYR A 95 -3.50 1.63 15.04
C TYR A 95 -4.95 1.62 14.58
N THR A 96 -5.82 2.17 15.41
CA THR A 96 -7.25 2.32 15.08
C THR A 96 -7.58 3.78 15.00
N TYR A 97 -8.21 4.18 13.91
CA TYR A 97 -8.75 5.53 13.74
C TYR A 97 -10.22 5.43 13.37
N MET A 98 -11.10 6.07 14.16
CA MET A 98 -12.53 6.13 13.91
C MET A 98 -13.20 4.75 13.71
N GLY A 99 -12.77 3.77 14.49
CA GLY A 99 -13.29 2.39 14.45
C GLY A 99 -12.80 1.55 13.28
N ARG A 100 -11.81 2.02 12.51
CA ARG A 100 -11.14 1.28 11.44
C ARG A 100 -9.68 1.01 11.79
N GLY A 101 -9.22 -0.19 11.47
CA GLY A 101 -7.84 -0.60 11.67
C GLY A 101 -6.95 -0.18 10.51
N TYR A 102 -5.78 0.36 10.85
CA TYR A 102 -4.76 0.81 9.93
C TYR A 102 -3.42 0.21 10.35
N PHE A 103 -2.48 0.13 9.41
CA PHE A 103 -1.12 -0.30 9.73
C PHE A 103 -0.11 0.36 8.82
N VAL A 104 1.14 0.47 9.31
CA VAL A 104 2.29 0.86 8.52
C VAL A 104 3.45 -0.07 8.85
N THR A 105 4.16 -0.48 7.81
CA THR A 105 5.37 -1.28 7.84
C THR A 105 6.55 -0.33 7.62
N VAL A 106 7.51 -0.37 8.53
CA VAL A 106 8.65 0.55 8.59
C VAL A 106 9.94 -0.26 8.59
N ASP A 107 10.91 0.20 7.81
CA ASP A 107 12.26 -0.36 7.78
C ASP A 107 12.93 -0.19 9.15
N GLY A 108 13.35 -1.31 9.76
CA GLY A 108 13.94 -1.33 11.08
C GLY A 108 15.34 -0.71 11.18
N ILE A 109 16.02 -0.53 10.06
CA ILE A 109 17.34 0.10 9.99
C ILE A 109 17.22 1.59 9.62
N THR A 110 16.47 1.91 8.56
CA THR A 110 16.42 3.30 8.05
C THR A 110 15.32 4.15 8.69
N GLY A 111 14.31 3.52 9.31
CA GLY A 111 13.13 4.20 9.84
C GLY A 111 12.17 4.73 8.77
N GLN A 112 12.39 4.40 7.49
CA GLN A 112 11.50 4.83 6.40
C GLN A 112 10.26 3.93 6.29
N SER A 113 9.13 4.51 5.89
CA SER A 113 7.93 3.73 5.56
C SER A 113 8.17 2.88 4.31
N ILE A 114 7.91 1.58 4.43
CA ILE A 114 7.96 0.64 3.30
C ILE A 114 6.60 0.61 2.62
N SER A 115 5.57 0.39 3.43
CA SER A 115 4.19 0.31 2.96
C SER A 115 3.21 0.52 4.11
N GLY A 116 1.97 0.89 3.81
CA GLY A 116 0.97 1.07 4.84
C GLY A 116 -0.38 1.51 4.31
N ARG A 117 -1.35 1.51 5.21
CA ARG A 117 -2.67 2.10 5.00
C ARG A 117 -2.87 3.18 6.04
N ALA A 118 -3.23 4.37 5.60
CA ALA A 118 -3.51 5.52 6.45
C ALA A 118 -4.92 6.08 6.19
N PRO A 119 -5.56 6.67 7.20
CA PRO A 119 -6.87 7.27 7.04
C PRO A 119 -6.78 8.54 6.19
N GLY A 120 -7.68 8.64 5.21
CA GLY A 120 -7.98 9.89 4.52
C GLY A 120 -6.91 10.38 3.55
N ASP A 121 -7.30 10.61 2.29
CA ASP A 121 -6.60 11.59 1.45
C ASP A 121 -7.21 12.98 1.73
N PRO A 122 -6.43 13.94 2.28
CA PRO A 122 -6.91 15.29 2.57
C PRO A 122 -7.51 15.99 1.35
N LEU A 123 -7.00 15.72 0.15
CA LEU A 123 -7.51 16.31 -1.09
C LEU A 123 -8.90 15.75 -1.41
N TYR A 124 -9.08 14.43 -1.39
CA TYR A 124 -10.40 13.82 -1.63
C TYR A 124 -11.41 14.20 -0.54
N GLN A 125 -10.98 14.27 0.71
CA GLN A 125 -11.82 14.73 1.81
C GLN A 125 -12.25 16.19 1.63
N GLY A 126 -11.31 17.06 1.26
CA GLY A 126 -11.56 18.46 0.94
C GLY A 126 -12.52 18.61 -0.24
N LEU A 127 -12.35 17.84 -1.31
CA LEU A 127 -13.25 17.85 -2.46
C LEU A 127 -14.65 17.31 -2.12
N ALA A 128 -14.76 16.25 -1.30
CA ALA A 128 -16.03 15.68 -0.90
C ALA A 128 -16.87 16.64 -0.04
N ILE A 129 -16.24 17.31 0.94
CA ILE A 129 -16.91 18.38 1.71
C ILE A 129 -17.13 19.62 0.83
N GLY A 130 -16.18 20.00 -0.01
CA GLY A 130 -16.31 21.18 -0.86
C GLY A 130 -17.51 21.07 -1.78
N LEU A 131 -17.59 19.98 -2.56
CA LEU A 131 -18.67 19.76 -3.52
C LEU A 131 -19.99 19.40 -2.83
N GLY A 132 -19.98 18.49 -1.85
CA GLY A 132 -21.19 18.05 -1.18
C GLY A 132 -21.72 19.05 -0.16
N GLY A 133 -20.83 19.70 0.59
CA GLY A 133 -21.15 20.70 1.60
C GLY A 133 -21.60 22.03 1.00
N VAL A 134 -20.81 22.63 0.10
CA VAL A 134 -21.17 23.91 -0.53
C VAL A 134 -22.32 23.70 -1.51
N GLY A 135 -22.22 22.71 -2.41
CA GLY A 135 -23.26 22.41 -3.38
C GLY A 135 -24.58 21.97 -2.74
N GLY A 136 -24.52 21.02 -1.81
CA GLY A 136 -25.70 20.55 -1.08
C GLY A 136 -26.30 21.62 -0.17
N GLY A 137 -25.47 22.39 0.55
CA GLY A 137 -25.91 23.46 1.45
C GLY A 137 -26.58 24.63 0.72
N LEU A 138 -25.97 25.13 -0.37
CA LEU A 138 -26.56 26.20 -1.19
C LEU A 138 -27.87 25.76 -1.82
N LEU A 139 -27.90 24.55 -2.40
CA LEU A 139 -29.10 24.03 -3.03
C LEU A 139 -30.22 23.84 -2.01
N THR A 140 -29.91 23.34 -0.81
CA THR A 140 -30.88 23.21 0.29
C THR A 140 -31.42 24.58 0.71
N GLY A 141 -30.55 25.58 0.90
CA GLY A 141 -30.94 26.95 1.29
C GLY A 141 -31.80 27.66 0.24
N VAL A 142 -31.44 27.58 -1.04
CA VAL A 142 -32.23 28.13 -2.15
C VAL A 142 -33.58 27.42 -2.27
N SER A 143 -33.60 26.10 -2.07
CA SER A 143 -34.82 25.30 -2.17
C SER A 143 -35.80 25.57 -1.02
N LEU A 144 -35.29 25.89 0.18
CA LEU A 144 -36.08 26.37 1.31
C LEU A 144 -36.83 27.67 0.97
N MET A 145 -36.18 28.61 0.30
CA MET A 145 -36.85 29.80 -0.24
C MET A 145 -37.79 29.45 -1.41
N GLY A 146 -37.39 28.50 -2.25
CA GLY A 146 -38.18 27.97 -3.34
C GLY A 146 -39.52 27.38 -2.91
N LEU A 147 -39.63 26.81 -1.71
CA LEU A 147 -40.89 26.31 -1.15
C LEU A 147 -41.98 27.39 -1.04
N LEU A 148 -41.59 28.66 -0.84
CA LEU A 148 -42.51 29.79 -0.76
C LEU A 148 -43.03 30.24 -2.13
N LEU A 149 -42.26 29.99 -3.19
CA LEU A 149 -42.57 30.43 -4.57
C LEU A 149 -43.19 29.32 -5.41
N ASN A 150 -42.63 28.12 -5.33
CA ASN A 150 -43.10 26.91 -5.99
C ASN A 150 -42.82 25.69 -5.09
N PRO A 151 -43.84 25.22 -4.35
CA PRO A 151 -43.69 24.14 -3.38
C PRO A 151 -43.12 22.84 -3.96
N VAL A 152 -43.47 22.50 -5.21
CA VAL A 152 -43.01 21.27 -5.86
C VAL A 152 -41.53 21.35 -6.22
N ALA A 153 -41.11 22.45 -6.84
CA ALA A 153 -39.71 22.66 -7.20
C ALA A 153 -38.82 22.83 -5.95
N GLY A 154 -39.32 23.54 -4.94
CA GLY A 154 -38.64 23.70 -3.64
C GLY A 154 -38.46 22.37 -2.91
N ALA A 155 -39.47 21.51 -2.87
CA ALA A 155 -39.37 20.20 -2.21
C ALA A 155 -38.36 19.27 -2.92
N LEU A 156 -38.36 19.25 -4.25
CA LEU A 156 -37.39 18.47 -5.03
C LEU A 156 -35.96 18.95 -4.82
N GLY A 157 -35.73 20.26 -4.88
CA GLY A 157 -34.40 20.83 -4.65
C GLY A 157 -33.91 20.60 -3.22
N LEU A 158 -34.79 20.66 -2.22
CA LEU A 158 -34.43 20.39 -0.83
C LEU A 158 -33.98 18.94 -0.64
N LEU A 159 -34.68 17.99 -1.26
CA LEU A 159 -34.32 16.57 -1.21
C LEU A 159 -32.96 16.32 -1.86
N ILE A 160 -32.72 16.90 -3.05
CA ILE A 160 -31.43 16.78 -3.75
C ILE A 160 -30.31 17.40 -2.92
N GLY A 161 -30.55 18.56 -2.29
CA GLY A 161 -29.57 19.26 -1.48
C GLY A 161 -29.14 18.46 -0.25
N ILE A 162 -30.11 17.86 0.45
CA ILE A 162 -29.85 16.97 1.59
C ILE A 162 -29.09 15.70 1.16
N VAL A 163 -29.45 15.11 0.02
CA VAL A 163 -28.76 13.92 -0.50
C VAL A 163 -27.31 14.24 -0.89
N LEU A 164 -27.06 15.38 -1.54
CA LEU A 164 -25.72 15.83 -1.89
C LEU A 164 -24.88 16.13 -0.63
N PHE A 165 -25.47 16.79 0.36
CA PHE A 165 -24.81 17.09 1.62
C PHE A 165 -24.48 15.81 2.40
N GLY A 166 -25.46 14.92 2.59
CA GLY A 166 -25.28 13.65 3.28
C GLY A 166 -24.30 12.72 2.56
N GLY A 167 -24.34 12.68 1.23
CA GLY A 167 -23.40 11.94 0.40
C GLY A 167 -21.98 12.47 0.51
N GLY A 168 -21.79 13.79 0.44
CA GLY A 168 -20.49 14.43 0.62
C GLY A 168 -19.91 14.20 2.01
N PHE A 169 -20.73 14.31 3.06
CA PHE A 169 -20.33 14.03 4.42
C PHE A 169 -19.93 12.56 4.62
N ALA A 170 -20.69 11.61 4.06
CA ALA A 170 -20.35 10.19 4.12
C ALA A 170 -19.03 9.90 3.40
N MET A 171 -18.80 10.47 2.21
CA MET A 171 -17.56 10.32 1.45
C MET A 171 -16.37 10.95 2.19
N PHE A 172 -16.53 12.10 2.81
CA PHE A 172 -15.52 12.70 3.68
C PHE A 172 -15.16 11.80 4.86
N ARG A 173 -16.18 11.28 5.54
CA ARG A 173 -16.02 10.52 6.78
C ARG A 173 -15.41 9.13 6.55
N TYR A 174 -15.72 8.51 5.40
CA TYR A 174 -15.51 7.08 5.17
C TYR A 174 -14.82 6.72 3.85
N GLY A 175 -14.63 7.68 2.96
CA GLY A 175 -14.40 7.43 1.53
C GLY A 175 -12.95 7.40 1.07
N SER A 176 -11.98 7.84 1.87
CA SER A 176 -10.58 7.81 1.45
C SER A 176 -9.66 7.15 2.48
N GLU A 177 -8.79 6.31 1.95
CA GLU A 177 -7.66 5.68 2.65
C GLU A 177 -6.46 5.82 1.72
N ILE A 178 -5.33 6.28 2.24
CA ILE A 178 -4.08 6.33 1.51
C ILE A 178 -3.43 4.96 1.63
N VAL A 179 -3.09 4.36 0.51
CA VAL A 179 -2.29 3.14 0.45
C VAL A 179 -0.93 3.51 -0.11
N GLU A 180 0.13 3.25 0.65
CA GLU A 180 1.51 3.50 0.25
C GLU A 180 2.28 2.19 0.13
N GLY A 181 3.24 2.14 -0.79
CA GLY A 181 4.10 0.98 -1.05
C GLY A 181 3.45 -0.10 -1.91
N ASP A 182 3.93 -1.32 -1.77
CA ASP A 182 3.56 -2.49 -2.61
C ASP A 182 2.28 -3.21 -2.16
N LEU A 183 1.47 -2.56 -1.33
CA LEU A 183 0.20 -3.13 -0.91
C LEU A 183 -0.76 -3.16 -2.10
N GLU A 184 -1.33 -4.33 -2.38
CA GLU A 184 -2.45 -4.39 -3.31
C GLU A 184 -3.57 -3.49 -2.80
N ALA A 185 -3.97 -2.53 -3.65
CA ALA A 185 -5.12 -1.68 -3.41
C ALA A 185 -6.38 -2.55 -3.44
N ARG A 186 -6.68 -3.22 -2.32
CA ARG A 186 -7.88 -4.03 -2.15
C ARG A 186 -9.05 -3.07 -1.94
N TYR A 187 -9.48 -2.45 -3.04
CA TYR A 187 -10.54 -1.45 -3.09
C TYR A 187 -11.89 -2.16 -2.88
N LYS A 188 -12.28 -2.38 -1.62
CA LYS A 188 -13.66 -2.76 -1.31
C LYS A 188 -14.48 -1.47 -1.39
N LYS A 189 -14.96 -1.11 -2.59
CA LYS A 189 -16.02 -0.11 -2.77
C LYS A 189 -17.08 -0.42 -1.74
N ILE A 190 -17.24 0.40 -0.71
CA ILE A 190 -18.41 0.31 0.15
C ILE A 190 -19.57 0.68 -0.79
N PRO A 191 -20.46 -0.26 -1.16
CA PRO A 191 -21.59 0.11 -1.98
C PRO A 191 -22.42 1.05 -1.12
N MET A 192 -22.73 2.24 -1.65
CA MET A 192 -23.55 3.27 -1.01
C MET A 192 -24.83 2.70 -0.35
N LEU A 193 -25.31 1.56 -0.87
CA LEU A 193 -26.40 0.73 -0.34
C LEU A 193 -26.18 0.19 1.09
N ASP A 194 -24.95 -0.15 1.50
CA ASP A 194 -24.67 -0.66 2.85
C ASP A 194 -24.69 0.46 3.90
N VAL A 195 -24.27 1.67 3.52
CA VAL A 195 -24.37 2.87 4.37
C VAL A 195 -25.84 3.24 4.59
N LEU A 196 -26.65 3.20 3.53
CA LEU A 196 -28.10 3.43 3.59
C LEU A 196 -28.84 2.36 4.42
N LYS A 197 -28.47 1.08 4.29
CA LYS A 197 -29.02 -0.01 5.12
C LYS A 197 -28.68 0.12 6.61
N LYS A 198 -27.51 0.69 6.93
CA LYS A 198 -27.09 0.90 8.32
C LYS A 198 -27.82 2.08 8.97
N LEU A 199 -28.19 3.10 8.17
CA LEU A 199 -29.00 4.24 8.60
C LEU A 199 -30.49 3.90 8.75
N SER A 200 -31.02 2.88 8.06
CA SER A 200 -32.43 2.47 8.19
C SER A 200 -32.71 1.47 9.33
N ARG A 201 -31.69 1.08 10.10
CA ARG A 201 -31.77 0.08 11.17
C ARG A 201 -31.43 0.64 12.57
N GLY A 202 -31.19 1.94 12.68
CA GLY A 202 -31.13 2.68 13.94
C GLY A 202 -32.33 3.60 14.06
#